data_AF-A0A953ICF7-F1
#
_entry.id   AF-A0A953ICF7-F1
#
_cell.length_a   1.000
_cell.length_b   1.000
_cell.length_c   1.000
_cell.angle_alpha   90.00
_cell.angle_beta   90.00
_cell.angle_gamma   90.00
#
_symmetry.space_group_name_H-M   'P 1'
#
loop_
_entity.id
_entity.type
_entity.pdbx_description
1 polymer ?
#
loop_
_entity_poly.entity_id
_entity_poly.type
_entity_poly.pdbx_seq_one_letter_code
_entity_poly.pdbx_strand_id
1 'polypeptide(L)'
;MPHEIDTAALDERLTPEELPRVAFFLAGYLHEDLEPVHGSAAKAAYHYAAEAELDELEELSAEWEVLQAAARALPLERLNGILRERFRSAWYVSAASEVEAVGQEFQRALAE
;
A
#
# COMPACT_ATOMS: atom_id res chain seq x y z
N MET A 1 -22.95 18.00 -4.46
CA MET A 1 -23.03 16.99 -3.39
C MET A 1 -21.64 16.42 -3.26
N PRO A 2 -20.87 16.70 -2.19
CA PRO A 2 -19.59 16.03 -2.03
C PRO A 2 -19.92 14.55 -1.80
N HIS A 3 -19.37 13.67 -2.63
CA HIS A 3 -19.40 12.24 -2.36
C HIS A 3 -18.62 12.05 -1.06
N GLU A 4 -19.32 11.92 0.08
CA GLU A 4 -18.71 11.44 1.30
C GLU A 4 -18.09 10.09 0.96
N ILE A 5 -16.77 10.00 1.10
CA ILE A 5 -16.07 8.74 0.94
C ILE A 5 -16.66 7.80 1.98
N ASP A 6 -17.27 6.71 1.51
CA ASP A 6 -17.81 5.69 2.39
C ASP A 6 -16.66 4.92 3.05
N THR A 7 -16.27 5.39 4.24
CA THR A 7 -15.20 4.80 5.03
C THR A 7 -15.48 3.35 5.44
N ALA A 8 -16.75 2.94 5.55
CA ALA A 8 -17.09 1.56 5.87
C ALA A 8 -16.85 0.65 4.65
N ALA A 9 -17.28 1.10 3.47
CA ALA A 9 -16.99 0.38 2.23
C ALA A 9 -15.48 0.30 1.94
N LEU A 10 -14.71 1.35 2.26
CA LEU A 10 -13.25 1.30 2.16
C LEU A 10 -12.64 0.28 3.13
N ASP A 11 -13.08 0.26 4.39
CA ASP A 11 -12.61 -0.71 5.38
C ASP A 11 -12.87 -2.14 4.93
N GLU A 12 -14.05 -2.44 4.38
CA GLU A 12 -14.42 -3.77 3.88
C GLU A 12 -13.56 -4.22 2.70
N ARG A 13 -13.15 -3.29 1.83
CA ARG A 13 -12.29 -3.56 0.68
C ARG A 13 -10.82 -3.78 1.03
N LEU A 14 -10.38 -3.39 2.22
CA LEU A 14 -9.00 -3.60 2.66
C LEU A 14 -8.82 -5.03 3.18
N THR A 15 -8.83 -6.00 2.27
CA THR A 15 -8.57 -7.41 2.56
C THR A 15 -7.58 -8.01 1.55
N PRO A 16 -6.82 -9.06 1.91
CA PRO A 16 -5.95 -9.75 0.97
C PRO A 16 -6.68 -10.37 -0.23
N GLU A 17 -7.96 -10.71 -0.08
CA GLU A 17 -8.78 -11.25 -1.16
C GLU A 17 -9.16 -10.20 -2.20
N GLU A 18 -9.43 -8.96 -1.77
CA GLU A 18 -9.79 -7.84 -2.65
C GLU A 18 -8.54 -7.13 -3.20
N LEU A 19 -7.42 -7.17 -2.48
CA LEU A 19 -6.16 -6.52 -2.84
C LEU A 19 -4.98 -7.52 -2.78
N PRO A 20 -4.98 -8.56 -3.64
CA PRO A 20 -3.97 -9.63 -3.61
C PRO A 20 -2.55 -9.15 -3.94
N ARG A 21 -2.37 -8.19 -4.85
CA ARG A 21 -1.04 -7.66 -5.18
C ARG A 21 -0.50 -6.82 -4.04
N VAL A 22 -1.34 -5.99 -3.42
CA VAL A 22 -0.97 -5.26 -2.19
C VAL A 22 -0.58 -6.24 -1.09
N ALA A 23 -1.33 -7.31 -0.89
CA ALA A 23 -0.98 -8.32 0.11
C ALA A 23 0.37 -8.98 -0.15
N PHE A 24 0.65 -9.34 -1.40
CA PHE A 24 1.95 -9.89 -1.80
C PHE A 24 3.08 -8.90 -1.51
N PHE A 25 2.95 -7.65 -1.94
CA PHE A 25 3.95 -6.61 -1.72
C PHE A 25 4.18 -6.33 -0.23
N LEU A 26 3.11 -6.15 0.54
CA LEU A 26 3.20 -5.88 1.98
C LEU A 26 3.88 -7.03 2.74
N ALA A 27 3.57 -8.28 2.40
CA ALA A 27 4.18 -9.44 3.03
C ALA A 27 5.63 -9.67 2.59
N GLY A 28 5.96 -9.39 1.32
CA GLY A 28 7.27 -9.64 0.73
C GLY A 28 8.29 -8.54 0.99
N TYR A 29 7.86 -7.28 1.13
CA TYR A 29 8.75 -6.11 1.16
C TYR A 29 8.57 -5.23 2.40
N LEU A 30 7.35 -5.18 2.94
CA LEU A 30 7.01 -4.37 4.13
C LEU A 30 6.81 -5.26 5.37
N HIS A 31 7.73 -6.20 5.56
CA HIS A 31 7.79 -7.10 6.72
C HIS A 31 8.73 -6.55 7.80
N GLU A 32 9.00 -7.34 8.83
CA GLU A 32 9.74 -6.94 10.04
C GLU A 32 11.14 -6.38 9.78
N ASP A 33 11.75 -6.70 8.63
CA ASP A 33 13.08 -6.24 8.23
C ASP A 33 13.05 -5.05 7.26
N LEU A 34 11.92 -4.34 7.12
CA LEU A 34 11.80 -3.20 6.21
C LEU A 34 12.93 -2.17 6.38
N GLU A 35 13.18 -1.74 7.60
CA GLU A 35 14.19 -0.71 7.90
C GLU A 35 15.63 -1.20 7.64
N PRO A 36 16.06 -2.40 8.11
CA PRO A 36 17.40 -2.90 7.81
C PRO A 36 17.63 -3.30 6.34
N VAL A 37 16.58 -3.71 5.59
CA VAL A 37 16.72 -4.16 4.20
C VAL A 37 16.56 -3.00 3.20
N HIS A 38 15.49 -2.22 3.34
CA HIS A 38 15.13 -1.19 2.38
C HIS A 38 15.28 0.23 2.95
N GLY A 39 15.20 0.41 4.26
CA GLY A 39 15.29 1.71 4.94
C GLY A 39 13.97 2.49 4.97
N SER A 40 13.15 2.40 3.92
CA SER A 40 11.79 2.99 3.90
C SER A 40 10.85 2.21 2.99
N ALA A 41 9.55 2.35 3.20
CA ALA A 41 8.53 1.72 2.36
C ALA A 41 8.62 2.19 0.90
N ALA A 42 8.85 3.49 0.66
CA ALA A 42 9.05 4.00 -0.70
C ALA A 42 10.29 3.40 -1.37
N LYS A 43 11.39 3.21 -0.63
CA LYS A 43 12.59 2.56 -1.19
C LYS A 43 12.37 1.07 -1.46
N ALA A 44 11.55 0.39 -0.65
CA ALA A 44 11.11 -0.98 -0.93
C ALA A 44 10.26 -1.04 -2.22
N ALA A 45 9.37 -0.08 -2.42
CA ALA A 45 8.56 0.07 -3.63
C ALA A 45 9.43 0.31 -4.87
N TYR A 46 10.44 1.18 -4.77
CA TYR A 46 11.43 1.40 -5.83
C TYR A 46 12.18 0.11 -6.20
N HIS A 47 12.64 -0.67 -5.21
CA HIS A 47 13.30 -1.96 -5.47
C HIS A 47 12.36 -2.97 -6.13
N TYR A 48 11.12 -3.09 -5.65
CA TYR A 48 10.11 -3.96 -6.26
C TYR A 48 9.85 -3.58 -7.72
N ALA A 49 9.61 -2.29 -7.98
CA ALA A 49 9.26 -1.82 -9.31
C ALA A 49 10.40 -1.98 -10.34
N ALA A 50 11.65 -2.03 -9.89
CA ALA A 50 12.80 -2.31 -10.75
C ALA A 50 12.89 -3.77 -11.23
N GLU A 51 12.21 -4.70 -10.54
CA GLU A 51 12.26 -6.14 -10.81
C GLU A 51 10.92 -6.72 -11.29
N ALA A 52 9.81 -6.03 -11.02
CA ALA A 52 8.46 -6.48 -11.36
C ALA A 52 8.18 -6.48 -12.87
N GLU A 53 7.33 -7.40 -13.32
CA GLU A 53 6.76 -7.33 -14.67
C GLU A 53 5.75 -6.18 -14.77
N LEU A 54 5.57 -5.65 -15.99
CA LEU A 54 4.75 -4.45 -16.22
C LEU A 54 3.30 -4.65 -15.79
N ASP A 55 2.72 -5.81 -16.12
CA ASP A 55 1.35 -6.17 -15.76
C ASP A 55 1.17 -6.31 -14.24
N GLU A 56 2.14 -6.92 -13.55
CA GLU A 56 2.14 -7.00 -12.09
C GLU A 56 2.22 -5.63 -11.42
N LEU A 57 2.99 -4.71 -12.00
CA LEU A 57 3.12 -3.34 -11.52
C LEU A 57 1.85 -2.52 -11.78
N GLU A 58 1.20 -2.71 -12.93
CA GLU A 58 -0.10 -2.09 -13.24
C GLU A 58 -1.18 -2.53 -12.25
N GLU A 59 -1.29 -3.84 -12.01
CA GLU A 59 -2.26 -4.41 -11.06
C GLU A 59 -1.99 -3.92 -9.63
N LEU A 60 -0.74 -3.97 -9.17
CA LEU A 60 -0.35 -3.46 -7.85
C LEU A 60 -0.67 -1.98 -7.72
N SER A 61 -0.35 -1.18 -8.75
CA SER A 61 -0.61 0.25 -8.68
C SER A 61 -2.10 0.56 -8.58
N ALA A 62 -2.95 -0.15 -9.32
CA ALA A 62 -4.40 0.05 -9.27
C ALA A 62 -4.98 -0.32 -7.89
N GLU A 63 -4.53 -1.44 -7.30
CA GLU A 63 -4.91 -1.81 -5.94
C GLU A 63 -4.39 -0.82 -4.89
N TRP A 64 -3.17 -0.30 -5.07
CA TRP A 64 -2.56 0.64 -4.13
C TRP A 64 -3.34 1.97 -4.02
N GLU A 65 -4.04 2.38 -5.06
CA GLU A 65 -4.93 3.55 -5.01
C GLU A 65 -6.04 3.40 -3.95
N VAL A 66 -6.52 2.16 -3.71
CA VAL A 66 -7.50 1.87 -2.65
C VAL A 66 -6.86 2.10 -1.28
N LEU A 67 -5.62 1.65 -1.09
CA LEU A 67 -4.88 1.87 0.15
C LEU A 67 -4.59 3.35 0.39
N GLN A 68 -4.27 4.12 -0.66
CA GLN A 68 -4.10 5.57 -0.56
C GLN A 68 -5.41 6.29 -0.21
N ALA A 69 -6.53 5.89 -0.83
CA ALA A 69 -7.84 6.44 -0.49
C ALA A 69 -8.19 6.17 0.97
N ALA A 70 -7.93 4.95 1.46
CA ALA A 70 -8.09 4.60 2.86
C ALA A 70 -7.17 5.41 3.77
N ALA A 71 -5.90 5.60 3.42
CA ALA A 71 -4.97 6.39 4.22
C ALA A 71 -5.38 7.87 4.36
N ARG A 72 -6.10 8.40 3.36
CA ARG A 72 -6.67 9.77 3.40
C ARG A 72 -7.98 9.86 4.17
N ALA A 73 -8.78 8.79 4.18
CA ALA A 73 -10.15 8.81 4.71
C ALA A 73 -10.30 8.19 6.10
N LEU A 74 -9.46 7.21 6.46
CA LEU A 74 -9.50 6.50 7.74
C LEU A 74 -8.51 7.10 8.75
N PRO A 75 -8.80 7.01 10.06
CA PRO A 75 -7.79 7.24 11.08
C PRO A 75 -6.58 6.31 10.89
N LEU A 76 -5.36 6.83 10.99
CA LEU A 76 -4.14 6.02 10.80
C LEU A 76 -4.04 4.84 11.78
N GLU A 77 -4.56 4.97 13.00
CA GLU A 77 -4.65 3.86 13.95
C GLU A 77 -5.49 2.70 13.39
N ARG A 78 -6.62 3.02 12.73
CA ARG A 78 -7.46 2.02 12.09
C ARG A 78 -6.75 1.39 10.90
N LEU A 79 -6.12 2.19 10.03
CA LEU A 79 -5.34 1.69 8.91
C LEU A 79 -4.23 0.73 9.38
N ASN A 80 -3.46 1.12 10.38
CA ASN A 80 -2.39 0.29 10.94
C ASN A 80 -2.92 -1.01 11.56
N GLY A 81 -4.09 -0.95 12.22
CA GLY A 81 -4.79 -2.15 12.68
C GLY A 81 -5.10 -3.11 11.54
N ILE A 82 -5.64 -2.61 10.43
CA ILE A 82 -5.95 -3.41 9.24
C ILE A 82 -4.69 -4.02 8.60
N LEU A 83 -3.65 -3.21 8.41
CA LEU A 83 -2.37 -3.66 7.83
C LEU A 83 -1.77 -4.80 8.65
N ARG A 84 -1.82 -4.69 9.99
CA ARG A 84 -1.32 -5.71 10.89
C ARG A 84 -2.21 -6.96 10.94
N GLU A 85 -3.52 -6.78 11.10
CA GLU A 85 -4.46 -7.88 11.35
C GLU A 85 -4.76 -8.70 10.10
N ARG A 86 -4.94 -8.02 8.95
CA ARG A 86 -5.40 -8.63 7.70
C ARG A 86 -4.26 -8.92 6.74
N PHE A 87 -3.37 -7.95 6.56
CA PHE A 87 -2.23 -8.08 5.63
C PHE A 87 -0.96 -8.62 6.29
N ARG A 88 -0.95 -8.77 7.62
CA ARG A 88 0.21 -9.22 8.42
C ARG A 88 1.48 -8.40 8.15
N SER A 89 1.33 -7.15 7.74
CA SER A 89 2.45 -6.25 7.54
C SER A 89 2.99 -5.77 8.88
N ALA A 90 4.32 -5.65 8.97
CA ALA A 90 4.98 -5.03 10.12
C ALA A 90 5.12 -3.51 9.94
N TRP A 91 4.75 -2.98 8.76
CA TRP A 91 4.85 -1.56 8.48
C TRP A 91 3.84 -0.76 9.29
N TYR A 92 4.37 0.23 10.00
CA TYR A 92 3.57 1.20 10.75
C TYR A 92 3.56 2.53 10.00
N VAL A 93 2.40 2.92 9.50
CA VAL A 93 2.17 4.18 8.80
C VAL A 93 2.02 5.31 9.82
N SER A 94 2.95 6.25 9.79
CA SER A 94 2.99 7.43 10.64
C SER A 94 2.32 8.66 9.98
N ALA A 95 2.26 8.68 8.66
CA ALA A 95 1.59 9.71 7.88
C ALA A 95 1.00 9.16 6.57
N ALA A 96 -0.16 9.69 6.14
CA ALA A 96 -0.78 9.29 4.88
C ALA A 96 0.14 9.52 3.66
N SER A 97 1.01 10.54 3.73
CA SER A 97 2.02 10.83 2.70
C SER A 97 3.03 9.71 2.49
N GLU A 98 3.23 8.80 3.46
CA GLU A 98 4.11 7.63 3.27
C GLU A 98 3.48 6.61 2.32
N VAL A 99 2.16 6.42 2.39
CA VAL A 99 1.41 5.56 1.46
C VAL A 99 1.37 6.19 0.08
N GLU A 100 1.26 7.52 0.00
CA GLU A 100 1.35 8.25 -1.27
C GLU A 100 2.73 8.12 -1.91
N ALA A 101 3.80 8.25 -1.12
CA ALA A 101 5.17 8.10 -1.61
C ALA A 101 5.43 6.71 -2.20
N VAL A 102 4.90 5.64 -1.60
CA VAL A 102 5.00 4.28 -2.17
C VAL A 102 4.32 4.23 -3.55
N GLY A 103 3.09 4.74 -3.67
CA GLY A 103 2.38 4.68 -4.95
C GLY A 103 3.01 5.55 -6.03
N GLN A 104 3.70 6.63 -5.66
CA GLN A 104 4.45 7.45 -6.61
C GLN A 104 5.59 6.66 -7.26
N GLU A 105 6.25 5.76 -6.53
CA GLU A 105 7.31 4.91 -7.10
C GLU A 105 6.74 3.92 -8.13
N PHE A 106 5.56 3.33 -7.88
CA PHE A 106 4.90 2.47 -8.87
C PHE A 106 4.50 3.25 -10.12
N GLN A 107 3.86 4.41 -9.94
CA GLN A 107 3.46 5.29 -11.05
C GLN A 107 4.65 5.77 -11.88
N ARG A 108 5.76 6.07 -11.22
CA ARG A 108 7.00 6.46 -11.90
C ARG A 108 7.51 5.33 -12.79
N ALA A 109 7.62 4.12 -12.25
CA ALA A 109 8.11 2.98 -13.00
C ALA A 109 7.19 2.59 -14.18
N LEU A 110 5.88 2.78 -14.05
CA LEU A 110 4.92 2.60 -15.16
C LEU A 110 5.07 3.64 -16.29
N ALA A 111 5.71 4.78 -16.02
CA ALA A 111 5.88 5.87 -16.98
C ALA A 111 7.24 5.86 -17.70
N GLU A 112 8.14 4.94 -17.36
CA GLU A 112 9.47 4.76 -17.97
C GLU A 112 9.43 3.81 -19.18
#